data_AF-I0V3V4-F1
#
_entry.id   AF-I0V3V4-F1
#
_cell.length_a   1.000
_cell.length_b   1.000
_cell.length_c   1.000
_cell.angle_alpha   90.00
_cell.angle_beta   90.00
_cell.angle_gamma   90.00
#
_symmetry.space_group_name_H-M   'P 1'
#
loop_
_entity.id
_entity.type
_entity.pdbx_description
1 polymer ?
#
loop_
_entity_poly.entity_id
_entity_poly.type
_entity_poly.pdbx_seq_one_letter_code
_entity_poly.pdbx_strand_id
1 'polypeptide(L)'
;MTIAPRAPRAPRDVEQEYPTAEVVAKLRRLADALETEKPFRIQIAGERIRVPAHATFSIEHERGDGEEEIEFQLKWKLDDDSDDEDEDDEDSEDTDSGSDSADDAADKAVV
;
A
#
# COMPACT_ATOMS: atom_id res chain seq x y z
N MET A 1 -10.55 -21.79 12.02
CA MET A 1 -11.53 -20.73 11.75
C MET A 1 -11.62 -20.57 10.24
N THR A 2 -12.82 -20.54 9.65
CA THR A 2 -12.98 -20.39 8.19
C THR A 2 -12.96 -18.91 7.85
N ILE A 3 -11.94 -18.45 7.13
CA ILE A 3 -11.86 -17.10 6.57
C ILE A 3 -12.82 -17.05 5.39
N ALA A 4 -13.78 -16.13 5.41
CA ALA A 4 -14.69 -15.92 4.29
C ALA A 4 -13.94 -15.25 3.12
N PRO A 5 -14.17 -15.66 1.85
CA PRO A 5 -13.53 -15.01 0.71
C PRO A 5 -13.95 -13.54 0.61
N ARG A 6 -12.97 -12.65 0.38
CA ARG A 6 -13.25 -11.22 0.20
C ARG A 6 -14.09 -11.01 -1.06
N ALA A 7 -15.04 -10.08 -0.99
CA ALA A 7 -15.88 -9.72 -2.13
C ALA A 7 -15.02 -9.24 -3.33
N PRO A 8 -15.45 -9.54 -4.58
CA PRO A 8 -14.71 -9.17 -5.77
C PRO A 8 -14.54 -7.65 -5.88
N ARG A 9 -13.36 -7.21 -6.35
CA ARG A 9 -13.10 -5.80 -6.61
C ARG A 9 -14.06 -5.31 -7.70
N ALA A 10 -14.75 -4.19 -7.47
CA ALA A 10 -15.59 -3.57 -8.49
C ALA A 10 -14.73 -3.17 -9.71
N PRO A 11 -15.22 -3.35 -10.94
CA PRO A 11 -14.51 -2.89 -12.14
C PRO A 11 -14.35 -1.36 -12.08
N ARG A 12 -13.14 -0.89 -12.35
CA ARG A 12 -12.79 0.54 -12.43
C ARG A 12 -12.42 0.83 -13.87
N ASP A 13 -13.37 1.33 -14.64
CA ASP A 13 -13.15 1.83 -15.99
C ASP A 13 -13.40 3.34 -15.96
N VAL A 14 -12.31 4.11 -16.04
CA VAL A 14 -12.34 5.57 -15.84
C VAL A 14 -11.40 6.25 -16.83
N GLU A 15 -11.93 7.27 -17.49
CA GLU A 15 -11.20 8.12 -18.43
C GLU A 15 -11.47 9.60 -18.11
N GLN A 16 -10.46 10.45 -18.29
CA GLN A 16 -10.58 11.89 -18.04
C GLN A 16 -9.52 12.66 -18.83
N GLU A 17 -9.95 13.66 -19.58
CA GLU A 17 -9.05 14.65 -20.17
C GLU A 17 -8.54 15.63 -19.11
N TYR A 18 -7.29 16.09 -19.25
CA TYR A 18 -6.65 17.02 -18.32
C TYR A 18 -6.00 18.20 -19.06
N PRO A 19 -5.89 19.37 -18.40
CA PRO A 19 -5.03 20.45 -18.88
C PRO A 19 -3.57 19.98 -19.04
N THR A 20 -2.86 20.50 -20.04
CA THR A 20 -1.47 20.10 -20.35
C THR A 20 -0.53 20.17 -19.14
N ALA A 21 -0.67 21.17 -18.28
CA ALA A 21 0.18 21.31 -17.08
C ALA A 21 0.00 20.14 -16.10
N GLU A 22 -1.21 19.61 -15.96
CA GLU A 22 -1.50 18.45 -15.11
C GLU A 22 -0.95 17.16 -15.73
N VAL A 23 -1.08 17.00 -17.05
CA VAL A 23 -0.48 15.87 -17.78
C VAL A 23 1.04 15.86 -17.56
N VAL A 24 1.70 17.01 -17.76
CA VAL A 24 3.16 17.15 -17.55
C VAL A 24 3.55 16.80 -16.11
N ALA A 25 2.79 17.25 -15.11
CA ALA A 25 3.05 16.91 -13.72
C ALA A 25 2.87 15.41 -13.43
N LYS A 26 1.90 14.74 -14.06
CA LYS A 26 1.72 13.28 -13.96
C LYS A 26 2.89 12.53 -14.61
N LEU A 27 3.33 12.95 -15.80
CA LEU A 27 4.44 12.32 -16.52
C LEU A 27 5.77 12.43 -15.78
N ARG A 28 6.08 13.59 -15.17
CA ARG A 28 7.31 13.74 -14.35
C ARG A 28 7.32 12.78 -13.16
N ARG A 29 6.22 12.70 -12.41
CA ARG A 29 6.11 11.75 -11.28
C ARG A 29 6.19 10.30 -11.73
N LEU A 30 5.69 9.98 -12.92
CA LEU A 30 5.83 8.65 -13.50
C LEU A 30 7.30 8.38 -13.85
N ALA A 31 7.99 9.33 -14.50
CA ALA A 31 9.41 9.21 -14.80
C ALA A 31 10.26 9.01 -13.53
N ASP A 32 10.01 9.80 -12.47
CA ASP A 32 10.70 9.64 -11.18
C ASP A 32 10.48 8.24 -10.57
N ALA A 33 9.26 7.70 -10.69
CA ALA A 33 8.94 6.36 -10.20
C ALA A 33 9.65 5.26 -11.00
N LEU A 34 9.73 5.43 -12.32
CA LEU A 34 10.45 4.54 -13.23
C LEU A 34 11.95 4.52 -12.95
N GLU A 35 12.57 5.70 -12.82
CA GLU A 35 14.01 5.84 -12.53
C GLU A 35 14.40 5.26 -11.17
N THR A 36 13.46 5.24 -10.21
CA THR A 36 13.69 4.74 -8.85
C THR A 36 13.16 3.33 -8.61
N GLU A 37 12.63 2.66 -9.63
CA GLU A 37 12.01 1.33 -9.54
C GLU A 37 10.94 1.24 -8.43
N LYS A 38 10.19 2.33 -8.22
CA LYS A 38 9.17 2.44 -7.18
C LYS A 38 7.76 2.39 -7.76
N PRO A 39 6.77 1.90 -6.99
CA PRO A 39 5.36 1.98 -7.38
C PRO A 39 4.93 3.43 -7.62
N PHE A 40 4.17 3.65 -8.70
CA PHE A 40 3.61 4.95 -9.05
C PHE A 40 2.16 5.06 -8.54
N ARG A 41 1.81 6.20 -7.94
CA ARG A 41 0.44 6.49 -7.50
C ARG A 41 -0.16 7.62 -8.33
N ILE A 42 -1.34 7.37 -8.88
CA ILE A 42 -2.08 8.31 -9.73
C ILE A 42 -3.54 8.38 -9.30
N GLN A 43 -4.16 9.54 -9.56
CA GLN A 43 -5.60 9.71 -9.47
C GLN A 43 -6.16 10.00 -10.86
N ILE A 44 -7.21 9.28 -11.24
CA ILE A 44 -7.94 9.42 -12.51
C ILE A 44 -9.42 9.53 -12.20
N ALA A 45 -10.08 10.63 -12.60
CA ALA A 45 -11.51 10.86 -12.35
C ALA A 45 -11.98 10.62 -10.89
N GLY A 46 -11.11 10.91 -9.90
CA GLY A 46 -11.39 10.66 -8.47
C GLY A 46 -10.90 9.31 -7.95
N GLU A 47 -10.60 8.36 -8.82
CA GLU A 47 -10.15 7.02 -8.49
C GLU A 47 -8.65 6.99 -8.20
N ARG A 48 -8.23 6.38 -7.08
CA ARG A 48 -6.81 6.29 -6.69
C ARG A 48 -6.25 4.94 -7.10
N ILE A 49 -5.27 4.96 -7.99
CA ILE A 49 -4.65 3.77 -8.58
C ILE A 49 -3.18 3.70 -8.15
N ARG A 50 -2.74 2.52 -7.71
CA ARG A 50 -1.33 2.20 -7.45
C ARG A 50 -0.84 1.28 -8.55
N VAL A 51 0.03 1.80 -9.40
CA VAL A 51 0.73 1.02 -10.41
C VAL A 51 1.95 0.37 -9.75
N PRO A 52 2.12 -0.96 -9.84
CA PRO A 52 3.27 -1.64 -9.27
C PRO A 52 4.55 -1.34 -10.06
N ALA A 53 5.71 -1.46 -9.40
CA ALA A 53 7.01 -1.26 -10.04
C ALA A 53 7.29 -2.29 -11.16
N HIS A 54 6.67 -3.47 -11.09
CA HIS A 54 6.80 -4.54 -12.08
C HIS A 54 5.82 -4.40 -13.27
N ALA A 55 5.09 -3.30 -13.39
CA ALA A 55 4.23 -3.07 -14.54
C ALA A 55 5.04 -3.10 -15.84
N THR A 56 4.47 -3.68 -16.90
CA THR A 56 5.04 -3.62 -18.25
C THR A 56 4.60 -2.33 -18.92
N PHE A 57 5.55 -1.68 -19.59
CA PHE A 57 5.34 -0.42 -20.31
C PHE A 57 5.37 -0.66 -21.82
N SER A 58 4.38 -0.13 -22.53
CA SER A 58 4.36 -0.09 -23.99
C SER A 58 3.99 1.30 -24.50
N ILE A 59 4.46 1.64 -25.70
CA ILE A 59 4.02 2.81 -26.45
C ILE A 59 3.40 2.28 -27.73
N GLU A 60 2.15 2.64 -27.97
CA GLU A 60 1.37 2.19 -29.12
C GLU A 60 1.05 3.41 -30.00
N HIS A 61 0.97 3.19 -31.31
CA HIS A 61 0.63 4.21 -32.29
C HIS A 61 -0.40 3.63 -33.25
N GLU A 62 -1.50 4.35 -33.45
CA GLU A 62 -2.58 3.95 -34.33
C GLU A 62 -2.97 5.08 -35.28
N ARG A 63 -3.37 4.70 -36.49
CA ARG A 63 -4.01 5.56 -37.48
C ARG A 63 -5.21 4.83 -38.05
N GLY A 64 -6.40 5.38 -37.84
CA GLY A 64 -7.66 4.79 -38.24
C GLY A 64 -8.80 5.80 -38.09
N ASP A 65 -9.90 5.62 -38.82
CA ASP A 65 -11.15 6.38 -38.66
C ASP A 65 -11.06 7.93 -38.64
N GLY A 66 -10.01 8.48 -39.24
CA GLY A 66 -9.77 9.93 -39.29
C GLY A 66 -8.95 10.47 -38.13
N GLU A 67 -8.40 9.58 -37.30
CA GLU A 67 -7.66 9.89 -36.08
C GLU A 67 -6.22 9.33 -36.15
N GLU A 68 -5.35 9.94 -35.35
CA GLU A 68 -3.97 9.53 -35.18
C GLU A 68 -3.61 9.65 -33.70
N GLU A 69 -3.19 8.53 -33.12
CA GLU A 69 -3.11 8.40 -31.67
C GLU A 69 -1.77 7.81 -31.24
N ILE A 70 -1.28 8.26 -30.08
CA ILE A 70 -0.14 7.66 -29.38
C ILE A 70 -0.55 7.41 -27.94
N GLU A 71 -0.43 6.17 -27.50
CA GLU A 71 -0.77 5.76 -26.14
C GLU A 71 0.46 5.28 -25.37
N PHE A 72 0.56 5.72 -24.12
CA PHE A 72 1.51 5.18 -23.15
C PHE A 72 0.76 4.23 -22.22
N GLN A 73 0.98 2.94 -22.38
CA GLN A 73 0.26 1.91 -21.65
C GLN A 73 1.11 1.28 -20.54
N LEU A 74 0.49 1.10 -19.38
CA LEU A 74 1.06 0.43 -18.23
C LEU A 74 0.17 -0.76 -17.89
N LYS A 75 0.73 -1.98 -17.89
CA LYS A 75 -0.04 -3.22 -17.71
C LYS A 75 0.58 -4.11 -16.65
N TRP A 76 -0.23 -4.64 -15.75
CA TRP A 76 0.20 -5.60 -14.72
C TRP A 76 -0.89 -6.64 -14.48
N LYS A 77 -0.51 -7.77 -13.89
CA LYS A 77 -1.46 -8.78 -13.41
C LYS A 77 -1.94 -8.39 -12.02
N LEU A 78 -3.20 -8.66 -11.72
CA LEU A 78 -3.69 -8.56 -10.36
C LEU A 78 -3.36 -9.89 -9.66
N ASP A 79 -2.68 -9.82 -8.53
CA ASP A 79 -2.54 -10.98 -7.66
C ASP A 79 -3.93 -11.28 -7.06
N ASP A 80 -4.29 -12.56 -7.01
CA ASP A 80 -5.44 -13.04 -6.25
C ASP A 80 -4.97 -13.03 -4.79
N ASP A 81 -5.44 -12.07 -3.98
CA ASP A 81 -5.01 -11.84 -2.60
C ASP A 81 -5.28 -13.10 -1.73
N SER A 82 -4.35 -14.03 -1.59
CA SER A 82 -4.42 -15.13 -0.60
C SER A 82 -3.46 -15.01 0.58
N ASP A 83 -2.48 -14.11 0.57
CA ASP A 83 -1.45 -14.06 1.62
C ASP A 83 -1.27 -12.61 2.15
N ASP A 84 -2.22 -12.16 2.97
CA ASP A 84 -1.95 -11.21 4.06
C ASP A 84 -1.84 -12.07 5.33
N GLU A 85 -0.72 -12.77 5.50
CA GLU A 85 -0.31 -13.31 6.80
C GLU A 85 0.18 -12.12 7.62
N ASP A 86 -0.73 -11.52 8.40
CA ASP A 86 -0.36 -10.70 9.56
C ASP A 86 0.30 -11.65 10.59
N GLU A 87 1.58 -11.98 10.37
CA GLU A 87 2.48 -12.47 11.41
C GLU A 87 2.76 -11.29 12.38
N ASP A 88 1.80 -10.97 13.23
CA ASP A 88 2.10 -10.26 14.47
C ASP A 88 2.62 -11.30 15.47
N ASP A 89 3.95 -11.43 15.45
CA ASP A 89 4.79 -12.18 16.38
C ASP A 89 4.50 -11.86 17.85
N GLU A 90 4.69 -12.91 18.65
CA GLU A 90 4.55 -13.03 20.09
C GLU A 90 5.35 -11.99 20.90
N ASP A 91 4.84 -11.68 22.10
CA ASP A 91 5.54 -11.94 23.39
C ASP A 91 5.45 -10.78 24.41
N SER A 92 4.77 -11.05 25.53
CA SER A 92 5.20 -10.70 26.89
C SER A 92 4.14 -11.15 27.90
N GLU A 93 4.26 -12.42 28.32
CA GLU A 93 3.79 -12.84 29.63
C GLU A 93 4.81 -12.37 30.69
N ASP A 94 4.51 -11.30 31.42
CA ASP A 94 5.19 -11.02 32.69
C ASP A 94 4.15 -10.97 33.82
N THR A 95 3.92 -12.16 34.38
CA THR A 95 3.47 -12.32 35.76
C THR A 95 4.62 -11.98 36.70
N ASP A 96 4.52 -10.89 37.49
CA ASP A 96 5.34 -10.75 38.69
C ASP A 96 4.48 -10.65 39.94
N SER A 97 4.68 -11.64 40.80
CA SER A 97 4.01 -11.89 42.07
C SER A 97 4.76 -11.17 43.18
N GLY A 98 4.34 -9.95 43.53
CA GLY A 98 4.85 -9.22 44.69
C GLY A 98 4.21 -9.69 46.00
N SER A 99 4.70 -10.80 46.57
CA SER A 99 4.47 -11.20 47.97
C SER A 99 5.81 -11.20 48.70
N ASP A 100 6.03 -10.25 49.60
CA ASP A 100 6.94 -10.48 50.72
C ASP A 100 6.40 -9.80 51.98
N SER A 101 6.13 -10.64 52.98
CA SER A 101 5.69 -10.32 54.34
C SER A 101 6.70 -10.93 55.30
N ALA A 102 7.39 -10.08 56.06
CA ALA A 102 8.06 -10.25 57.36
C ALA A 102 9.18 -9.20 57.40
N ASP A 103 9.37 -8.38 58.44
CA ASP A 103 9.67 -8.85 59.78
C ASP A 103 9.33 -7.81 60.85
N ASP A 104 9.07 -8.35 62.03
CA ASP A 104 8.60 -7.75 63.27
C ASP A 104 9.79 -7.51 64.23
N ALA A 105 9.55 -6.70 65.27
CA ALA A 105 10.30 -6.61 66.54
C ALA A 105 11.57 -5.72 66.67
N ALA A 106 11.32 -4.54 67.23
CA ALA A 106 11.73 -4.06 68.57
C ALA A 106 13.23 -3.99 69.03
N ASP A 107 13.58 -2.81 69.57
CA ASP A 107 13.97 -2.56 70.98
C ASP A 107 15.27 -1.74 71.24
N LYS A 108 15.12 -0.69 72.07
CA LYS A 108 16.09 0.05 72.93
C LYS A 108 17.14 0.99 72.26
N ALA A 109 17.48 2.19 72.79
CA ALA A 109 17.40 2.75 74.13
C ALA A 109 17.56 4.31 74.14
N VAL A 110 17.09 4.94 75.24
CA VAL A 110 17.74 6.05 76.00
C VAL A 110 17.98 7.40 75.29
N VAL A 111 17.17 8.41 75.61
CA VAL A 111 17.44 9.45 76.64
C VAL A 111 16.16 10.16 77.05
#